data_AF-A0A6I4VW05-F1
#
_entry.id   AF-A0A6I4VW05-F1
#
_cell.length_a   1.000
_cell.length_b   1.000
_cell.length_c   1.000
_cell.angle_alpha   90.00
_cell.angle_beta   90.00
_cell.angle_gamma   90.00
#
_symmetry.space_group_name_H-M   'P 1'
#
loop_
_entity.id
_entity.type
_entity.pdbx_description
1 polymer ?
#
loop_
_entity_poly.entity_id
_entity_poly.type
_entity_poly.pdbx_seq_one_letter_code
_entity_poly.pdbx_strand_id
1 'polypeptide(L)'
;MKLYELVREGVLEDSGQNGKFESFDQFMDKIYYRCYWNHQRDSQFIAAVYHNRIGLSSITLDRDKKLAVSGLTVVKAIFKGNGIASMLKKKQ
;
A
#
# COMPACT_ATOMS: atom_id res chain seq x y z
N MET A 1 -13.61 -0.06 1.75
CA MET A 1 -13.57 1.42 1.57
C MET A 1 -12.30 2.07 2.09
N LYS A 2 -11.98 2.07 3.40
CA LYS A 2 -10.82 2.82 3.96
C LYS A 2 -9.43 2.50 3.38
N LEU A 3 -9.22 1.29 2.86
CA LEU A 3 -7.95 0.91 2.22
C LEU A 3 -7.82 1.48 0.80
N TYR A 4 -8.91 1.47 0.04
CA TYR A 4 -8.97 2.03 -1.30
C TYR A 4 -8.66 3.53 -1.27
N GLU A 5 -9.26 4.28 -0.35
CA GLU A 5 -9.02 5.72 -0.21
C GLU A 5 -7.55 6.04 0.07
N LEU A 6 -6.91 5.30 0.98
CA LEU A 6 -5.50 5.44 1.31
C LEU A 6 -4.59 5.12 0.12
N VAL A 7 -4.85 4.02 -0.59
CA VAL A 7 -4.04 3.59 -1.73
C VAL A 7 -4.24 4.52 -2.91
N ARG A 8 -5.47 4.96 -3.17
CA ARG A 8 -5.81 5.95 -4.20
C ARG A 8 -5.06 7.25 -3.96
N GLU A 9 -5.12 7.80 -2.74
CA GLU A 9 -4.39 9.03 -2.40
C GLU A 9 -2.87 8.83 -2.52
N GLY A 10 -2.34 7.70 -2.06
CA GLY A 10 -0.90 7.46 -2.02
C GLY A 10 -0.24 7.13 -3.36
N VAL A 11 -0.92 6.41 -4.26
CA VAL A 11 -0.36 5.96 -5.55
C VAL A 11 -0.62 6.95 -6.68
N LEU A 12 -1.72 7.70 -6.64
CA LEU A 12 -2.00 8.72 -7.67
C LEU A 12 -0.96 9.86 -7.68
N GLU A 13 -0.18 10.01 -6.60
CA GLU A 13 0.91 10.99 -6.50
C GLU A 13 2.29 10.41 -6.84
N ASP A 14 2.40 9.11 -7.15
CA ASP A 14 3.68 8.48 -7.48
C ASP A 14 3.99 8.66 -8.98
N SER A 15 5.07 9.38 -9.28
CA SER A 15 5.45 9.81 -10.64
C SER A 15 5.86 8.66 -11.58
N GLY A 16 5.95 7.43 -11.05
CA GLY A 16 6.27 6.22 -11.81
C GLY A 16 5.08 5.48 -12.43
N GLN A 17 3.83 5.89 -12.15
CA GLN A 17 2.65 5.25 -12.73
C GLN A 17 1.97 6.11 -13.82
N ASN A 18 2.16 5.73 -15.08
CA ASN A 18 1.49 6.31 -16.26
C ASN A 18 -0.01 5.93 -16.38
N GLY A 19 -0.67 5.55 -15.28
CA GLY A 19 -2.06 5.11 -15.33
C GLY A 19 -2.73 5.32 -13.98
N LYS A 20 -3.57 6.35 -13.90
CA LYS A 20 -4.50 6.53 -12.79
C LYS A 20 -5.41 5.30 -12.73
N PHE A 21 -5.55 4.68 -11.56
CA PHE A 21 -6.75 3.89 -11.28
C PHE A 21 -7.79 4.87 -10.71
N GLU A 22 -8.70 5.32 -11.56
CA GLU A 22 -9.66 6.37 -11.20
C GLU A 22 -10.87 5.79 -10.44
N SER A 23 -11.18 4.51 -10.64
CA SER A 23 -12.33 3.85 -10.01
C SER A 23 -11.95 2.76 -9.00
N PHE A 24 -12.89 2.43 -8.12
CA PHE A 24 -12.76 1.32 -7.17
C PHE A 24 -12.57 -0.02 -7.87
N ASP A 25 -13.27 -0.24 -8.99
CA ASP A 25 -13.18 -1.48 -9.77
C ASP A 25 -11.77 -1.66 -10.37
N GLN A 26 -11.18 -0.58 -10.90
CA GLN A 26 -9.80 -0.62 -11.40
C GLN A 26 -8.79 -0.91 -10.28
N PHE A 27 -9.03 -0.39 -9.07
CA PHE A 27 -8.23 -0.78 -7.91
C PHE A 27 -8.38 -2.26 -7.59
N MET A 28 -9.61 -2.79 -7.61
CA MET A 28 -9.87 -4.21 -7.31
C MET A 28 -9.15 -5.13 -8.31
N ASP A 29 -9.26 -4.83 -9.60
CA ASP A 29 -8.70 -5.67 -10.65
C ASP A 29 -7.18 -5.56 -10.78
N LYS A 30 -6.62 -4.35 -10.70
CA LYS A 30 -5.20 -4.11 -11.00
C LYS A 30 -4.29 -4.21 -9.79
N ILE A 31 -4.78 -3.78 -8.62
CA ILE A 31 -3.95 -3.59 -7.42
C ILE A 31 -4.36 -4.55 -6.31
N TYR A 32 -5.64 -4.65 -6.00
CA TYR A 32 -6.13 -5.46 -4.88
C TYR A 32 -5.77 -6.93 -5.07
N TYR A 33 -6.11 -7.52 -6.22
CA TYR A 33 -5.83 -8.94 -6.43
C TYR A 33 -4.33 -9.26 -6.41
N ARG A 34 -3.52 -8.43 -7.06
CA ARG A 34 -2.07 -8.64 -7.22
C ARG A 34 -1.28 -8.35 -5.94
N CYS A 35 -1.61 -7.28 -5.23
CA CYS A 35 -0.82 -6.79 -4.11
C CYS A 35 -1.41 -7.14 -2.74
N TYR A 36 -2.70 -7.51 -2.68
CA TYR A 36 -3.45 -7.63 -1.41
C TYR A 36 -4.27 -8.91 -1.24
N TRP A 37 -4.75 -9.54 -2.32
CA TRP A 37 -5.56 -10.78 -2.21
C TRP A 37 -4.71 -12.02 -1.99
N ASN A 38 -3.61 -12.14 -2.75
CA ASN A 38 -2.69 -13.28 -2.63
C ASN A 38 -1.74 -13.19 -1.43
N HIS A 39 -1.67 -12.03 -0.76
CA HIS A 39 -0.87 -11.80 0.43
C HIS A 39 -1.83 -11.52 1.57
N GLN A 40 -2.07 -12.55 2.38
CA GLN A 40 -3.00 -12.57 3.51
C GLN A 40 -2.87 -11.31 4.38
N ARG A 41 -3.93 -11.00 5.16
CA ARG A 41 -3.97 -9.87 6.14
C ARG A 41 -2.68 -9.72 6.97
N ASP A 42 -1.95 -10.82 7.18
CA ASP A 42 -0.78 -10.92 8.03
C ASP A 42 0.49 -10.30 7.41
N SER A 43 0.49 -9.95 6.13
CA SER A 43 1.64 -9.26 5.48
C SER A 43 1.43 -7.76 5.31
N GLN A 44 0.41 -7.19 5.95
CA GLN A 44 0.05 -5.77 5.85
C GLN A 44 0.30 -5.03 7.16
N PHE A 45 1.05 -3.93 7.08
CA PHE A 45 1.38 -3.06 8.19
C PHE A 45 0.67 -1.72 8.00
N ILE A 46 -0.17 -1.34 8.97
CA ILE A 46 -1.01 -0.13 8.87
C ILE A 46 -0.58 0.88 9.95
N ALA A 47 -0.38 2.13 9.53
CA ALA A 47 -0.30 3.28 10.42
C ALA A 47 -1.68 3.94 10.51
N ALA A 48 -2.17 4.17 11.73
CA ALA A 48 -3.45 4.81 11.97
C ALA A 48 -3.37 5.79 13.14
N VAL A 49 -4.11 6.89 13.03
CA VAL A 49 -4.27 7.93 14.05
C VAL A 49 -5.76 8.25 14.17
N TYR A 50 -6.32 8.22 15.38
CA TYR A 50 -7.76 8.46 15.64
C TYR A 50 -8.71 7.74 14.66
N HIS A 51 -8.48 6.43 14.45
CA HIS A 51 -9.24 5.58 13.50
C HIS A 51 -9.13 5.94 12.01
N ASN A 52 -8.28 6.90 11.65
CA ASN A 52 -7.93 7.24 10.27
C ASN A 52 -6.64 6.51 9.87
N ARG A 53 -6.68 5.75 8.77
CA ARG A 53 -5.49 5.09 8.23
C ARG A 53 -4.69 6.12 7.45
N ILE A 54 -3.43 6.30 7.84
CA ILE A 54 -2.55 7.34 7.29
C ILE A 54 -1.37 6.76 6.50
N GLY A 55 -1.10 5.47 6.66
CA GLY A 55 -0.05 4.78 5.93
C GLY A 55 -0.25 3.28 5.91
N LEU A 56 0.36 2.64 4.92
CA LEU A 56 0.30 1.21 4.68
C LEU A 56 1.62 0.77 4.06
N SER A 57 2.13 -0.38 4.51
CA SER A 57 3.18 -1.12 3.82
C SER A 57 2.76 -2.58 3.74
N SER A 58 3.13 -3.27 2.66
CA SER A 58 2.91 -4.71 2.55
C SER A 58 4.20 -5.46 2.22
N ILE A 59 4.18 -6.77 2.48
CA ILE A 59 5.16 -7.73 1.99
C ILE A 59 4.49 -8.63 0.95
N THR A 60 5.20 -8.85 -0.15
CA THR A 60 4.83 -9.76 -1.23
C THR A 60 5.84 -10.91 -1.24
N LEU A 61 5.37 -12.13 -1.51
CA LEU A 61 6.24 -13.28 -1.73
C LEU A 61 6.49 -13.45 -3.24
N ASP A 62 7.76 -13.38 -3.64
CA ASP A 62 8.22 -13.83 -4.96
C ASP A 62 8.38 -15.36 -4.88
N ARG A 63 7.39 -16.09 -5.43
CA ARG A 63 7.35 -17.56 -5.34
C ARG A 63 8.45 -18.22 -6.15
N ASP A 64 8.85 -17.62 -7.25
CA ASP A 64 9.88 -18.16 -8.14
C ASP A 64 11.25 -18.06 -7.48
N LYS A 65 11.52 -16.93 -6.82
CA LYS A 65 12.78 -16.71 -6.09
C LYS A 65 12.76 -17.21 -4.66
N LYS A 66 11.60 -17.63 -4.14
CA LYS A 66 11.39 -18.01 -2.73
C LYS A 66 11.84 -16.93 -1.75
N LEU A 67 11.55 -15.66 -2.08
CA LEU A 67 11.96 -14.51 -1.26
C LEU A 67 10.75 -13.64 -0.89
N ALA A 68 10.83 -13.02 0.29
CA ALA A 68 9.94 -11.94 0.67
C ALA A 68 10.49 -10.61 0.14
N VAL A 69 9.65 -9.82 -0.51
CA VAL A 69 9.99 -8.51 -1.05
C VAL A 69 9.04 -7.44 -0.54
N SER A 70 9.54 -6.21 -0.42
CA SER A 70 8.71 -5.06 -0.06
C SER A 70 7.65 -4.84 -1.15
N GLY A 71 6.39 -4.90 -0.74
CA GLY A 71 5.23 -4.61 -1.58
C GLY A 71 4.88 -3.12 -1.56
N LEU A 72 3.60 -2.82 -1.77
CA LEU A 72 3.12 -1.46 -1.86
C LEU A 72 3.31 -0.72 -0.53
N THR A 73 3.98 0.43 -0.57
CA THR A 73 4.11 1.35 0.56
C THR A 73 3.51 2.69 0.19
N VAL A 74 2.53 3.15 0.95
CA VAL A 74 1.82 4.41 0.73
C VAL A 74 1.64 5.17 2.03
N VAL A 75 1.69 6.49 1.95
CA VAL A 75 1.39 7.42 3.04
C VAL A 75 0.54 8.54 2.47
N LYS A 76 -0.51 8.92 3.19
CA LYS A 76 -1.37 10.06 2.84
C LYS A 76 -0.54 11.33 2.65
N ALA A 77 -0.90 12.15 1.68
CA ALA A 77 -0.09 13.27 1.20
C ALA A 77 0.32 14.22 2.34
N ILE A 78 -0.65 14.59 3.17
CA ILE A 78 -0.46 15.52 4.30
C ILE A 78 0.47 14.99 5.40
N PHE A 79 0.75 13.68 5.41
CA PHE A 79 1.64 13.04 6.39
C PHE A 79 3.00 12.65 5.80
N LYS A 80 3.25 12.89 4.50
CA LYS A 80 4.55 12.66 3.86
C LYS A 80 5.63 13.55 4.49
N GLY A 81 6.90 13.12 4.39
CA GLY A 81 8.04 13.83 4.99
C GLY A 81 8.25 13.57 6.49
N ASN A 82 7.30 12.92 7.18
CA ASN A 82 7.37 12.66 8.63
C ASN A 82 7.94 11.27 9.00
N GLY A 83 8.63 10.59 8.07
CA GLY A 83 9.27 9.30 8.34
C GLY A 83 8.33 8.09 8.50
N ILE A 84 7.02 8.23 8.29
CA ILE A 84 6.02 7.16 8.46
C ILE A 84 6.31 5.94 7.57
N ALA A 85 6.66 6.15 6.29
CA ALA A 85 6.99 5.07 5.38
C ALA A 85 8.19 4.25 5.88
N SER A 86 9.24 4.92 6.35
CA SER A 86 10.43 4.27 6.92
C SER A 86 10.08 3.48 8.19
N MET A 87 9.22 4.02 9.05
CA MET A 87 8.78 3.33 10.25
C MET A 87 7.94 2.08 9.96
N LEU A 88 7.09 2.14 8.94
CA LEU A 88 6.31 0.99 8.49
C LEU A 88 7.21 -0.13 7.97
N LYS A 89 8.31 0.20 7.29
CA LYS A 89 9.29 -0.79 6.79
C LYS A 89 10.20 -1.36 7.88
N LYS A 90 10.50 -0.60 8.93
CA LYS A 90 11.29 -1.08 10.08
C LYS A 90 10.54 -2.06 10.98
N LYS A 91 9.21 -2.11 10.89
CA LYS A 91 8.37 -3.06 11.65
C LYS A 91 8.25 -4.44 10.98
N GLN A 92 8.97 -4.67 9.89
CA GLN A 92 9.07 -5.95 9.18
C GLN A 92 10.13 -6.85 9.81
#